data_AF-A0A662CHU6-F1
#
_entry.id   AF-A0A662CHU6-F1
#
_cell.length_a   1.000
_cell.length_b   1.000
_cell.length_c   1.000
_cell.angle_alpha   90.00
_cell.angle_beta   90.00
_cell.angle_gamma   90.00
#
_symmetry.space_group_name_H-M   'P 1'
#
loop_
_entity.id
_entity.type
_entity.pdbx_description
1 polymer ?
#
loop_
_entity_poly.entity_id
_entity_poly.type
_entity_poly.pdbx_seq_one_letter_code
_entity_poly.pdbx_strand_id
1 'polypeptide(L)'
;MVRVHPTAQVHPRAILHRGVEVGPYSIVEEGVEIGEGSVIKAYSVVERGTTIGRECVIGPHAVLGGPPQDVGYKGQSTFLEIGNR
;
A
#
# COMPACT_ATOMS: atom_id res chain seq x y z
N MET A 1 15.17 5.73 -7.50
CA MET A 1 14.72 4.50 -8.16
C MET A 1 13.73 3.80 -7.25
N VAL A 2 12.73 3.09 -7.78
CA VAL A 2 11.86 2.22 -6.98
C VAL A 2 12.63 0.93 -6.67
N ARG A 3 12.54 0.43 -5.43
CA ARG A 3 13.17 -0.82 -5.02
C ARG A 3 12.10 -1.79 -4.56
N VAL A 4 11.85 -2.83 -5.34
CA VAL A 4 10.89 -3.89 -4.99
C VAL A 4 11.68 -5.15 -4.71
N HIS A 5 11.49 -5.72 -3.52
CA HIS A 5 12.09 -7.02 -3.21
C HIS A 5 11.52 -8.09 -4.16
N PRO A 6 12.33 -9.05 -4.67
CA PRO A 6 11.86 -10.03 -5.65
C PRO A 6 10.67 -10.90 -5.20
N THR A 7 10.45 -11.04 -3.90
CA THR A 7 9.33 -11.79 -3.32
C THR A 7 8.11 -10.95 -3.00
N ALA A 8 8.17 -9.63 -3.16
CA ALA A 8 7.01 -8.77 -3.00
C ALA A 8 6.07 -8.95 -4.19
N GLN A 9 4.77 -9.00 -3.92
CA GLN A 9 3.72 -9.09 -4.93
C GLN A 9 3.15 -7.70 -5.16
N VAL A 10 3.57 -7.04 -6.24
CA VAL A 10 3.10 -5.70 -6.60
C VAL A 10 2.27 -5.81 -7.87
N HIS A 11 1.01 -5.39 -7.80
CA HIS A 11 0.13 -5.38 -8.96
C HIS A 11 0.70 -4.45 -10.05
N PRO A 12 0.68 -4.82 -11.35
CA PRO A 12 1.25 -3.98 -12.43
C PRO A 12 0.61 -2.59 -12.57
N ARG A 13 -0.61 -2.42 -12.05
CA ARG A 13 -1.34 -1.14 -12.03
C ARG A 13 -1.14 -0.33 -10.74
N ALA A 14 -0.27 -0.75 -9.82
CA ALA A 14 0.11 0.07 -8.67
C ALA A 14 1.05 1.20 -9.11
N ILE A 15 0.94 2.36 -8.48
CA ILE A 15 1.73 3.55 -8.79
C ILE A 15 2.75 3.75 -7.66
N LEU A 16 4.01 3.44 -7.95
CA LEU A 16 5.12 3.61 -7.02
C LEU A 16 5.99 4.79 -7.44
N HIS A 17 5.97 5.85 -6.63
CA HIS A 17 6.76 7.05 -6.91
C HIS A 17 8.25 6.85 -6.63
N ARG A 18 9.08 7.84 -7.01
CA ARG A 18 10.54 7.77 -6.87
C ARG A 18 10.94 7.44 -5.43
N GLY A 19 11.91 6.53 -5.27
CA GLY A 19 12.49 6.24 -3.96
C GLY A 19 11.64 5.33 -3.08
N VAL A 20 10.46 4.88 -3.55
CA VAL A 20 9.67 3.88 -2.83
C VAL A 20 10.44 2.57 -2.65
N GLU A 21 10.35 2.02 -1.45
CA GLU A 21 10.90 0.71 -1.10
C GLU A 21 9.79 -0.25 -0.69
N VAL A 22 9.78 -1.44 -1.28
CA VAL A 22 8.80 -2.49 -1.01
C VAL A 22 9.53 -3.73 -0.51
N GLY A 23 9.32 -4.06 0.77
CA GLY A 23 9.98 -5.14 1.49
C GLY A 23 9.49 -6.54 1.08
N PRO A 24 10.22 -7.60 1.49
CA PRO A 24 9.91 -8.99 1.12
C PRO A 24 8.50 -9.40 1.55
N TYR A 25 7.84 -10.19 0.71
CA TYR A 25 6.52 -10.78 0.96
C TYR A 25 5.40 -9.78 1.27
N SER A 26 5.60 -8.50 0.97
CA SER A 26 4.52 -7.52 1.00
C SER A 26 3.60 -7.70 -0.21
N ILE A 27 2.36 -7.26 -0.06
CA ILE A 27 1.34 -7.28 -1.12
C ILE A 27 0.89 -5.84 -1.35
N VAL A 28 0.97 -5.40 -2.60
CA VAL A 28 0.47 -4.10 -3.06
C VAL A 28 -0.54 -4.36 -4.17
N GLU A 29 -1.82 -4.12 -3.89
CA GLU A 29 -2.91 -4.42 -4.81
C GLU A 29 -3.05 -3.41 -5.96
N GLU A 30 -4.01 -3.70 -6.84
CA GLU A 30 -4.38 -2.86 -7.97
C GLU A 30 -4.78 -1.45 -7.56
N GLY A 31 -4.23 -0.44 -8.25
CA GLY A 31 -4.63 0.96 -8.09
C GLY A 31 -4.13 1.62 -6.81
N VAL A 32 -3.31 0.94 -6.01
CA VAL A 32 -2.62 1.56 -4.87
C VAL A 32 -1.62 2.60 -5.36
N GLU A 33 -1.58 3.76 -4.71
CA GLU A 33 -0.58 4.80 -4.96
C GLU A 33 0.30 5.02 -3.72
N ILE A 34 1.62 5.02 -3.92
CA ILE A 34 2.61 5.16 -2.84
C ILE A 34 3.56 6.31 -3.16
N GLY A 35 3.51 7.36 -2.35
CA GLY A 35 4.25 8.61 -2.50
C GLY A 35 5.77 8.47 -2.39
N GLU A 36 6.48 9.48 -2.89
CA GLU A 36 7.95 9.52 -2.94
C GLU A 36 8.59 9.25 -1.57
N GLY A 37 9.62 8.40 -1.57
CA GLY A 37 10.41 8.07 -0.38
C GLY A 37 9.71 7.19 0.66
N SER A 38 8.47 6.74 0.43
CA SER A 38 7.75 5.88 1.37
C SER A 38 8.25 4.45 1.36
N VAL A 39 8.20 3.79 2.52
CA VAL A 39 8.72 2.44 2.74
C VAL A 39 7.61 1.51 3.22
N ILE A 40 7.38 0.44 2.46
CA ILE A 40 6.51 -0.66 2.82
C ILE A 40 7.37 -1.79 3.39
N LYS A 41 7.22 -2.11 4.68
CA LYS A 41 8.03 -3.15 5.33
C LYS A 41 7.54 -4.55 4.97
N ALA A 42 8.31 -5.54 5.41
CA ALA A 42 8.04 -6.94 5.11
C ALA A 42 6.66 -7.38 5.60
N TYR A 43 5.98 -8.23 4.83
CA TYR A 43 4.66 -8.78 5.15
C TYR A 43 3.52 -7.76 5.31
N SER A 44 3.71 -6.49 4.94
CA SER A 44 2.61 -5.53 4.91
C SER A 44 1.69 -5.80 3.71
N VAL A 45 0.39 -5.57 3.89
CA VAL A 45 -0.63 -5.68 2.84
C VAL A 45 -1.26 -4.31 2.64
N VAL A 46 -1.24 -3.83 1.39
CA VAL A 46 -1.89 -2.59 0.99
C VAL A 46 -2.93 -2.93 -0.08
N GLU A 47 -4.19 -2.87 0.30
CA GLU A 47 -5.34 -3.23 -0.53
C GLU A 47 -5.79 -2.07 -1.43
N ARG A 48 -6.57 -2.42 -2.46
CA ARG A 48 -7.10 -1.50 -3.46
C ARG A 48 -7.81 -0.28 -2.85
N GLY A 49 -7.74 0.86 -3.53
CA GLY A 49 -8.36 2.11 -3.07
C GLY A 49 -7.56 2.83 -1.97
N THR A 50 -6.29 2.46 -1.78
CA THR A 50 -5.39 3.11 -0.82
C THR A 50 -4.41 4.06 -1.51
N THR A 51 -4.32 5.29 -1.00
CA THR A 51 -3.30 6.27 -1.34
C THR A 51 -2.44 6.54 -0.11
N ILE A 52 -1.12 6.36 -0.24
CA ILE A 52 -0.14 6.65 0.80
C ILE A 52 0.69 7.83 0.34
N GLY A 53 0.80 8.88 1.18
CA GLY A 53 1.63 10.04 0.89
C GLY A 53 3.13 9.76 0.95
N ARG A 54 3.91 10.83 1.04
CA ARG A 54 5.38 10.83 0.95
C ARG A 54 6.03 10.54 2.29
N GLU A 55 7.22 9.94 2.23
CA GLU A 55 8.11 9.73 3.38
C GLU A 55 7.47 8.93 4.54
N CYS A 56 6.43 8.15 4.26
CA CYS A 56 5.77 7.31 5.25
C CYS A 56 6.52 6.00 5.46
N VAL A 57 6.39 5.43 6.67
CA VAL A 57 6.89 4.09 6.97
C VAL A 57 5.75 3.20 7.42
N ILE A 58 5.36 2.27 6.56
CA ILE A 58 4.35 1.26 6.89
C ILE A 58 5.04 0.07 7.56
N GLY A 59 4.71 -0.15 8.83
CA GLY A 59 5.32 -1.21 9.65
C GLY A 59 5.04 -2.63 9.14
N PRO A 60 5.88 -3.61 9.55
CA PRO A 60 5.68 -5.00 9.14
C PRO A 60 4.33 -5.52 9.65
N HIS A 61 3.71 -6.42 8.88
CA HIS A 61 2.39 -7.00 9.18
C HIS A 61 1.22 -6.01 9.22
N ALA A 62 1.41 -4.74 8.85
CA ALA A 62 0.30 -3.80 8.72
C ALA A 62 -0.61 -4.21 7.55
N VAL A 63 -1.92 -4.11 7.74
CA VAL A 63 -2.95 -4.31 6.71
C VAL A 63 -3.71 -3.00 6.54
N LEU A 64 -3.67 -2.44 5.33
CA LEU A 64 -4.22 -1.12 5.01
C LEU A 64 -5.20 -1.24 3.84
N GLY A 65 -6.31 -0.51 3.92
CA GLY A 65 -7.26 -0.39 2.81
C GLY A 65 -8.29 -1.50 2.71
N GLY A 66 -8.29 -2.46 3.63
CA GLY A 66 -9.28 -3.53 3.65
C GLY A 66 -10.71 -3.03 3.84
N PRO A 67 -11.71 -3.86 3.48
CA PRO A 67 -13.11 -3.49 3.59
C PRO A 67 -13.49 -3.12 5.03
N PRO A 68 -14.35 -2.10 5.22
CA PRO A 68 -14.88 -1.77 6.55
C PRO A 68 -15.52 -2.99 7.21
N GLN A 69 -15.29 -3.15 8.51
CA GLN A 69 -15.92 -4.21 9.32
C GLN A 69 -17.36 -3.89 9.73
N ASP A 70 -17.90 -2.76 9.29
CA ASP A 70 -19.28 -2.36 9.55
C ASP A 70 -20.27 -3.34 8.89
N VAL A 71 -21.26 -3.83 9.66
CA VAL A 71 -22.25 -4.81 9.19
C VAL A 71 -23.17 -4.30 8.06
N GLY A 72 -23.30 -2.98 7.96
CA GLY A 72 -24.02 -2.27 6.91
C GLY A 72 -23.22 -2.14 5.62
N TYR A 73 -21.92 -2.44 5.62
CA TYR A 73 -21.12 -2.47 4.41
C TYR A 73 -21.56 -3.61 3.49
N LYS A 74 -21.83 -3.29 2.22
CA LYS A 74 -22.33 -4.18 1.17
C LYS A 74 -21.43 -4.19 -0.06
N GLY A 75 -20.14 -3.85 0.09
CA GLY A 75 -19.20 -3.81 -1.02
C GLY A 75 -19.25 -2.50 -1.82
N GLN A 76 -19.73 -1.41 -1.21
CA GLN A 76 -19.65 -0.08 -1.84
C GLN A 76 -18.18 0.31 -2.06
N SER A 77 -17.95 1.18 -3.05
CA SER A 77 -16.61 1.76 -3.26
C SER A 77 -16.21 2.61 -2.05
N THR A 78 -15.05 2.31 -1.48
CA THR A 78 -14.45 3.03 -0.34
C THR A 78 -12.97 3.28 -0.64
N PHE A 79 -12.37 4.22 0.09
CA PHE A 79 -10.95 4.58 -0.10
C PHE A 79 -10.29 4.87 1.25
N LEU A 80 -8.97 4.73 1.27
CA LEU A 80 -8.09 5.10 2.38
C LEU A 80 -7.05 6.11 1.88
N GLU A 81 -6.98 7.27 2.52
CA GLU A 81 -5.94 8.27 2.25
C GLU A 81 -5.07 8.47 3.50
N ILE A 82 -3.77 8.22 3.33
CA ILE A 82 -2.74 8.47 4.35
C ILE A 82 -1.93 9.68 3.90
N GLY A 83 -1.73 10.64 4.80
CA GLY A 83 -0.95 11.85 4.57
C GLY A 83 0.56 11.60 4.38
N ASN A 84 1.38 12.59 4.73
CA ASN A 84 2.84 12.51 4.59
C ASN A 84 3.53 12.38 5.96
N ARG A 85 4.72 11.76 5.96
CA ARG A 85 5.64 11.52 7.09
C ARG A 85 5.05 10.64 8.17
#